data_AF-A0AAV3XTA5-F1
#
_entry.id   AF-A0AAV3XTA5-F1
#
_cell.length_a   1.000
_cell.length_b   1.000
_cell.length_c   1.000
_cell.angle_alpha   90.00
_cell.angle_beta   90.00
_cell.angle_gamma   90.00
#
_symmetry.space_group_name_H-M   'P 1'
#
loop_
_entity.id
_entity.type
_entity.pdbx_description
1 polymer ?
#
loop_
_entity_poly.entity_id
_entity_poly.type
_entity_poly.pdbx_seq_one_letter_code
_entity_poly.pdbx_strand_id
1 'polypeptide(L)'
;MSDIIKTQRSLARKAEHNPQHQFDHLYRLICREDWIHAALKSVLSNQGAKTAGIDGVTKKELASSSAKAVFVCQLQAELRSKQFRPKPVRRAYIPKANGKRRPLGIATLKDRVVQMLLKMVQGTNMGK
;
A
#
# COMPACT_ATOMS: atom_id res chain seq x y z
N MET A 1 4.25 6.23 -14.75
CA MET A 1 4.85 4.91 -14.43
C MET A 1 6.36 4.89 -14.64
N SER A 2 6.87 5.50 -15.72
CA SER A 2 8.31 5.71 -15.98
C SER A 2 9.08 6.31 -14.78
N ASP A 3 8.53 7.35 -14.14
CA ASP A 3 9.28 8.08 -13.09
C ASP A 3 9.35 7.36 -11.74
N ILE A 4 8.35 6.53 -11.40
CA ILE A 4 8.38 5.71 -10.18
C ILE A 4 9.51 4.69 -10.29
N ILE A 5 9.60 3.97 -11.41
CA ILE A 5 10.64 2.96 -11.65
C ILE A 5 12.02 3.60 -11.67
N LYS A 6 12.17 4.76 -12.32
CA LYS A 6 13.44 5.53 -12.30
C LYS A 6 13.83 5.90 -10.86
N THR A 7 12.88 6.39 -10.07
CA THR A 7 13.10 6.74 -8.66
C THR A 7 13.53 5.51 -7.86
N GLN A 8 12.82 4.39 -7.99
CA GLN A 8 13.16 3.12 -7.31
C GLN A 8 14.56 2.62 -7.67
N ARG A 9 14.93 2.64 -8.96
CA ARG A 9 16.28 2.27 -9.41
C ARG A 9 17.36 3.18 -8.84
N SER A 10 17.09 4.48 -8.79
CA SER A 10 18.00 5.46 -8.19
C SER A 10 18.22 5.19 -6.70
N LEU A 11 17.12 4.94 -5.95
CA LEU A 11 17.19 4.56 -4.54
C LEU A 11 17.98 3.27 -4.33
N ALA A 12 17.69 2.22 -5.11
CA ALA A 12 18.38 0.93 -5.03
C ALA A 12 19.88 1.07 -5.32
N ARG A 13 20.24 1.76 -6.41
CA ARG A 13 21.65 1.99 -6.77
C ARG A 13 22.38 2.76 -5.66
N LYS A 14 21.75 3.78 -5.08
CA LYS A 14 22.35 4.56 -3.99
C LYS A 14 22.54 3.74 -2.72
N ALA A 15 21.58 2.90 -2.37
CA ALA A 15 21.66 1.98 -1.22
C ALA A 15 22.77 0.92 -1.41
N GLU A 16 22.93 0.40 -2.63
CA GLU A 16 23.96 -0.59 -2.97
C GLU A 16 25.38 0.01 -2.91
N HIS A 17 25.58 1.21 -3.45
CA HIS A 17 26.90 1.84 -3.50
C HIS A 17 27.28 2.51 -2.17
N ASN A 18 26.30 2.95 -1.37
CA ASN A 18 26.53 3.64 -0.11
C ASN A 18 25.62 3.06 1.00
N PRO A 19 25.98 1.91 1.61
CA PRO A 19 25.15 1.24 2.61
C PRO A 19 24.83 2.09 3.86
N GLN A 20 25.69 3.05 4.19
CA GLN A 20 25.49 3.98 5.31
C GLN A 20 24.66 5.22 4.95
N HIS A 21 24.22 5.35 3.69
CA HIS A 21 23.46 6.51 3.26
C HIS A 21 22.09 6.58 3.94
N GLN A 22 21.81 7.72 4.56
CA GLN A 22 20.51 8.00 5.16
C GLN A 22 19.62 8.73 4.16
N PHE A 23 18.44 8.17 3.89
CA PHE A 23 17.44 8.79 3.03
C PHE A 23 16.51 9.69 3.85
N ASP A 24 16.49 10.97 3.54
CA ASP A 24 15.75 12.03 4.24
C ASP A 24 14.40 12.40 3.60
N HIS A 25 14.12 11.87 2.39
CA HIS A 25 12.95 12.26 1.59
C HIS A 25 11.98 11.12 1.27
N LEU A 26 12.11 9.96 1.91
CA LEU A 26 11.25 8.80 1.64
C LEU A 26 9.77 9.07 1.91
N TYR A 27 9.46 9.83 2.97
CA TYR A 27 8.08 10.20 3.29
C TYR A 27 7.43 11.07 2.20
N ARG A 28 8.23 11.91 1.53
CA ARG A 28 7.73 12.74 0.42
C ARG A 28 7.21 11.87 -0.73
N LEU A 29 7.83 10.71 -0.98
CA LEU A 29 7.43 9.80 -2.04
C LEU A 29 6.05 9.20 -1.80
N ILE A 30 5.76 8.77 -0.56
CA ILE A 30 4.46 8.16 -0.24
C ILE A 30 3.31 9.17 -0.29
N CYS A 31 3.61 10.47 -0.17
CA CYS A 31 2.63 11.56 -0.29
C CYS A 31 2.37 12.00 -1.75
N ARG A 32 3.14 11.50 -2.73
CA ARG A 32 2.94 11.88 -4.14
C ARG A 32 1.73 11.17 -4.71
N GLU A 33 0.95 11.89 -5.49
CA GLU A 33 -0.30 11.37 -6.06
C GLU A 33 -0.05 10.19 -7.01
N ASP A 34 0.97 10.28 -7.86
CA ASP A 34 1.34 9.22 -8.81
C ASP A 34 1.71 7.90 -8.10
N TRP A 35 2.37 7.99 -6.94
CA TRP A 35 2.67 6.84 -6.09
C TRP A 35 1.41 6.25 -5.47
N ILE A 36 0.51 7.10 -4.94
CA ILE A 36 -0.76 6.66 -4.35
C ILE A 36 -1.63 5.96 -5.40
N HIS A 37 -1.75 6.52 -6.61
CA HIS A 37 -2.47 5.90 -7.73
C HIS A 37 -1.88 4.53 -8.11
N ALA A 38 -0.55 4.44 -8.21
CA ALA A 38 0.12 3.19 -8.55
C ALA A 38 -0.07 2.12 -7.47
N ALA A 39 0.04 2.50 -6.20
CA ALA A 39 -0.22 1.63 -5.06
C ALA A 39 -1.68 1.15 -5.02
N LEU A 40 -2.63 2.07 -5.21
CA LEU A 40 -4.05 1.76 -5.28
C LEU A 40 -4.35 0.77 -6.42
N LYS A 41 -3.80 1.02 -7.62
CA LYS A 41 -3.95 0.10 -8.76
C LYS A 41 -3.45 -1.31 -8.42
N SER A 42 -2.27 -1.42 -7.81
CA SER A 42 -1.70 -2.72 -7.40
C SER A 42 -2.54 -3.41 -6.33
N VAL A 43 -3.07 -2.68 -5.35
CA VAL A 43 -3.96 -3.24 -4.33
C VAL A 43 -5.26 -3.74 -4.96
N LEU A 44 -5.90 -2.94 -5.84
CA LEU A 44 -7.19 -3.28 -6.45
C LEU A 44 -7.13 -4.47 -7.45
N SER A 45 -5.95 -4.77 -8.00
CA SER A 45 -5.72 -5.96 -8.82
C SER A 45 -5.59 -7.25 -8.01
N ASN A 46 -5.27 -7.17 -6.71
CA ASN A 46 -5.11 -8.35 -5.87
C ASN A 46 -6.47 -8.97 -5.52
N GLN A 47 -6.53 -10.31 -5.44
CA GLN A 47 -7.77 -11.03 -5.09
C GLN A 47 -8.36 -10.57 -3.75
N GLY A 48 -7.48 -10.30 -2.77
CA GLY A 48 -7.87 -9.82 -1.44
C GLY A 48 -8.59 -8.48 -1.45
N ALA A 49 -8.56 -7.68 -2.53
CA ALA A 49 -9.29 -6.42 -2.63
C ALA A 49 -10.81 -6.59 -2.55
N LYS A 50 -11.33 -7.81 -2.77
CA LYS A 50 -12.73 -8.17 -2.55
C LYS A 50 -13.09 -8.38 -1.07
N THR A 51 -12.09 -8.46 -0.20
CA THR A 51 -12.28 -8.72 1.22
C THR A 51 -12.11 -7.44 2.03
N ALA A 52 -13.14 -7.11 2.81
CA ALA A 52 -13.16 -5.94 3.67
C ALA A 52 -12.28 -6.11 4.91
N GLY A 53 -11.68 -5.00 5.35
CA GLY A 53 -11.10 -4.89 6.69
C GLY A 53 -12.18 -4.70 7.76
N ILE A 54 -11.82 -4.05 8.87
CA ILE A 54 -12.77 -3.77 9.97
C ILE A 54 -13.81 -2.69 9.61
N ASP A 55 -13.54 -1.90 8.56
CA ASP A 55 -14.38 -0.79 8.12
C ASP A 55 -15.36 -1.13 7.00
N GLY A 56 -15.45 -2.40 6.59
CA GLY A 56 -16.40 -2.84 5.57
C GLY A 56 -16.04 -2.46 4.12
N VAL A 57 -15.02 -1.63 3.89
CA VAL A 57 -14.67 -1.12 2.56
C VAL A 57 -13.90 -2.16 1.73
N THR A 58 -14.31 -2.35 0.48
CA THR A 58 -13.72 -3.24 -0.53
C THR A 58 -13.42 -2.48 -1.83
N LYS A 59 -12.98 -3.20 -2.86
CA LYS A 59 -12.83 -2.62 -4.21
C LYS A 59 -14.15 -2.17 -4.85
N LYS A 60 -15.32 -2.66 -4.38
CA LYS A 60 -16.62 -2.29 -4.96
C LYS A 60 -16.92 -0.81 -4.75
N GLU A 61 -16.57 -0.28 -3.59
CA GLU A 61 -16.74 1.12 -3.20
C GLU A 61 -15.85 2.05 -4.04
N LEU A 62 -14.80 1.52 -4.69
CA LEU A 62 -13.91 2.23 -5.60
C LEU A 62 -14.11 1.79 -7.07
N ALA A 63 -15.33 1.45 -7.48
CA ALA A 63 -15.61 1.03 -8.85
C ALA A 63 -15.43 2.17 -9.87
N SER A 64 -15.89 3.37 -9.55
CA SER A 64 -15.83 4.53 -10.45
C SER A 64 -14.51 5.30 -10.36
N SER A 65 -14.19 6.05 -11.42
CA SER A 65 -13.03 6.95 -11.42
C SER A 65 -13.17 8.08 -10.41
N SER A 66 -14.39 8.59 -10.18
CA SER A 66 -14.65 9.63 -9.18
C SER A 66 -14.41 9.12 -7.76
N ALA A 67 -14.89 7.93 -7.41
CA ALA A 67 -14.66 7.34 -6.09
C ALA A 67 -13.17 7.11 -5.82
N LYS A 68 -12.42 6.64 -6.83
CA LYS A 68 -10.96 6.51 -6.74
C LYS A 68 -10.29 7.87 -6.52
N ALA A 69 -10.69 8.90 -7.26
CA ALA A 69 -10.12 10.24 -7.12
C ALA A 69 -10.35 10.82 -5.72
N VAL A 70 -11.57 10.69 -5.18
CA VAL A 70 -11.90 11.10 -3.80
C VAL A 70 -11.04 10.35 -2.79
N PHE A 71 -10.93 9.02 -2.92
CA PHE A 71 -10.10 8.20 -2.05
C PHE A 71 -8.63 8.63 -2.07
N VAL A 72 -8.06 8.86 -3.26
CA VAL A 72 -6.67 9.30 -3.42
C VAL A 72 -6.45 10.69 -2.81
N CYS A 73 -7.36 11.63 -3.05
CA CYS A 73 -7.30 12.97 -2.49
C CYS A 73 -7.34 12.95 -0.94
N GLN A 74 -8.28 12.19 -0.36
CA GLN A 74 -8.40 12.03 1.09
C GLN A 74 -7.14 11.40 1.70
N LEU A 75 -6.66 10.28 1.14
CA LEU A 75 -5.47 9.63 1.62
C LEU A 75 -4.23 10.53 1.50
N GLN A 76 -4.09 11.26 0.39
CA GLN A 76 -2.99 12.20 0.22
C GLN A 76 -3.04 13.31 1.28
N ALA A 77 -4.21 13.87 1.56
CA ALA A 77 -4.39 14.90 2.58
C ALA A 77 -4.02 14.38 3.98
N GLU A 78 -4.48 13.18 4.35
CA GLU A 78 -4.14 12.52 5.62
C GLU A 78 -2.63 12.26 5.76
N LEU A 79 -1.96 11.83 4.69
CA LEU A 79 -0.52 11.59 4.70
C LEU A 79 0.26 12.91 4.80
N ARG A 80 -0.11 13.93 4.02
CA ARG A 80 0.57 15.24 4.06
C ARG A 80 0.43 15.92 5.43
N SER A 81 -0.73 15.81 6.06
CA SER A 81 -0.99 16.35 7.39
C SER A 81 -0.48 15.47 8.53
N LYS A 82 0.12 14.30 8.23
CA LYS A 82 0.54 13.28 9.21
C LYS A 82 -0.59 12.80 10.12
N GLN A 83 -1.83 12.85 9.65
CA GLN A 83 -3.03 12.42 10.38
C GLN A 83 -3.50 11.01 10.02
N PHE A 84 -2.87 10.36 9.03
CA PHE A 84 -3.13 8.96 8.74
C PHE A 84 -2.89 8.09 9.99
N ARG A 85 -3.91 7.37 10.44
CA ARG A 85 -3.84 6.40 11.54
C ARG A 85 -4.26 5.02 11.02
N PRO A 86 -3.39 4.00 11.11
CA PRO A 86 -3.76 2.64 10.76
C PRO A 86 -4.93 2.15 11.61
N LYS A 87 -5.85 1.40 11.01
CA LYS A 87 -6.94 0.77 11.75
C LYS A 87 -6.53 -0.63 12.28
N PRO A 88 -7.16 -1.11 13.36
CA PRO A 88 -7.01 -2.50 13.79
C PRO A 88 -7.33 -3.48 12.66
N VAL A 89 -6.55 -4.55 12.54
CA VAL A 89 -6.79 -5.60 11.53
C VAL A 89 -7.99 -6.46 11.92
N ARG A 90 -8.87 -6.77 10.96
CA ARG A 90 -9.99 -7.69 11.18
C ARG A 90 -9.48 -9.12 11.19
N ARG A 91 -9.84 -9.91 12.20
CA ARG A 91 -9.47 -11.33 12.27
C ARG A 91 -10.42 -12.18 11.42
N ALA A 92 -9.87 -13.05 10.59
CA ALA A 92 -10.59 -14.12 9.91
C ALA A 92 -9.87 -15.45 10.17
N TYR A 93 -10.57 -16.56 9.97
CA TYR A 93 -10.01 -17.90 10.17
C TYR A 93 -10.14 -18.73 8.91
N ILE A 94 -9.03 -19.30 8.46
CA ILE A 94 -9.00 -20.24 7.34
C ILE A 94 -8.90 -21.65 7.93
N PRO A 95 -9.82 -22.56 7.58
CA PRO A 95 -9.76 -23.95 8.05
C PRO A 95 -8.52 -24.65 7.47
N LYS A 96 -7.87 -25.49 8.27
CA LYS A 96 -6.84 -26.44 7.83
C LYS A 96 -7.45 -27.84 7.71
N ALA A 97 -6.81 -28.71 6.93
CA ALA A 97 -7.21 -30.12 6.80
C ALA A 97 -7.20 -30.89 8.12
N ASN A 98 -6.39 -30.47 9.10
CA ASN A 98 -6.25 -31.12 10.41
C ASN A 98 -7.22 -30.59 11.49
N GLY A 99 -8.31 -29.93 11.10
CA GLY A 99 -9.32 -29.38 12.02
C GLY A 99 -8.90 -28.08 12.75
N LYS A 100 -7.62 -27.69 12.73
CA LYS A 100 -7.15 -26.41 13.28
C LYS A 100 -7.51 -25.25 12.34
N ARG A 101 -7.45 -24.01 12.84
CA ARG A 101 -7.68 -22.79 12.05
C ARG A 101 -6.41 -21.94 11.97
N ARG A 102 -6.08 -21.41 10.79
CA ARG A 102 -5.03 -20.38 10.63
C ARG A 102 -5.67 -19.00 10.83
N PRO A 103 -5.25 -18.20 11.83
CA PRO A 103 -5.69 -16.82 11.94
C PRO A 103 -5.11 -15.99 10.81
N LEU A 104 -5.94 -15.17 10.17
CA LEU A 104 -5.55 -14.18 9.17
C LEU A 104 -5.95 -12.78 9.65
N GLY A 105 -5.04 -11.83 9.58
CA GLY A 105 -5.33 -10.41 9.79
C GLY A 105 -5.63 -9.74 8.45
N ILE A 106 -6.80 -9.11 8.34
CA ILE A 106 -7.23 -8.41 7.13
C ILE A 106 -7.25 -6.92 7.44
N ALA A 107 -6.26 -6.20 6.93
CA ALA A 107 -6.18 -4.75 7.02
C ALA A 107 -7.23 -4.08 6.12
N THR A 108 -7.55 -2.82 6.42
CA THR A 108 -8.49 -2.05 5.59
C THR A 108 -7.93 -1.81 4.20
N LEU A 109 -8.79 -1.41 3.25
CA LEU A 109 -8.32 -1.06 1.92
C LEU A 109 -7.29 0.08 1.97
N LYS A 110 -7.57 1.12 2.77
CA LYS A 110 -6.68 2.27 2.97
C LYS A 110 -5.32 1.86 3.54
N ASP A 111 -5.32 1.02 4.59
CA ASP A 111 -4.08 0.51 5.18
C ASP A 111 -3.25 -0.31 4.17
N ARG A 112 -3.90 -1.13 3.35
CA ARG A 112 -3.21 -1.91 2.30
C ARG A 112 -2.58 -1.03 1.23
N VAL A 113 -3.20 0.10 0.88
CA VAL A 113 -2.61 1.08 -0.03
C VAL A 113 -1.38 1.72 0.60
N VAL A 114 -1.42 2.09 1.88
CA VAL A 114 -0.25 2.63 2.59
C VAL A 114 0.86 1.58 2.73
N GLN A 115 0.53 0.33 3.04
CA GLN A 115 1.50 -0.77 3.05
C GLN A 115 2.15 -0.97 1.67
N MET A 116 1.37 -0.87 0.59
CA MET A 116 1.90 -0.96 -0.77
C MET A 116 2.82 0.23 -1.10
N LEU A 117 2.49 1.45 -0.67
CA LEU A 117 3.38 2.61 -0.79
C LEU A 117 4.72 2.36 -0.11
N LEU A 118 4.70 1.87 1.13
CA LEU A 118 5.91 1.53 1.88
C LEU A 118 6.72 0.44 1.17
N LYS A 119 6.04 -0.59 0.64
CA LYS A 119 6.68 -1.66 -0.15
C LYS A 119 7.34 -1.10 -1.42
N MET A 120 6.68 -0.19 -2.13
CA MET A 120 7.21 0.44 -3.33
C MET A 120 8.46 1.27 -3.01
N VAL A 121 8.48 1.98 -1.88
CA VAL A 121 9.64 2.80 -1.46
C VAL A 121 10.84 1.93 -1.10
N GLN A 122 10.61 0.80 -0.43
CA GLN A 122 11.68 -0.15 -0.06
C GLN A 122 12.33 -0.84 -1.27
N GLY A 123 11.67 -0.80 -2.44
CA GLY A 123 12.18 -1.46 -3.64
C GLY A 123 12.18 -2.97 -3.48
N THR A 124 11.05 -3.63 -3.68
CA THR A 124 11.05 -5.10 -3.72
C THR A 124 11.69 -5.57 -5.01
N ASN A 125 12.74 -6.39 -4.89
CA ASN A 125 13.20 -7.33 -5.92
C ASN A 125 11.99 -8.11 -6.45
N MET A 126 11.37 -7.62 -7.52
CA MET A 126 10.41 -8.39 -8.30
C MET A 126 11.24 -9.35 -9.15
N GLY A 127 11.68 -10.45 -8.54
CA GLY A 127 12.49 -11.48 -9.21
C GLY A 127 13.69 -11.95 -8.38
N LYS A 128 13.41 -12.68 -7.30
CA LYS A 128 14.07 -13.95 -7.00
C LYS A 128 12.99 -14.91 -6.51
#